data_AF-A0A9E0CW36-F1
#
_entry.id   AF-A0A9E0CW36-F1
#
_cell.length_a   1.000
_cell.length_b   1.000
_cell.length_c   1.000
_cell.angle_alpha   90.00
_cell.angle_beta   90.00
_cell.angle_gamma   90.00
#
_symmetry.space_group_name_H-M   'P 1'
#
loop_
_entity.id
_entity.type
_entity.pdbx_description
1 polymer ?
#
loop_
_entity_poly.entity_id
_entity_poly.type
_entity_poly.pdbx_seq_one_letter_code
_entity_poly.pdbx_strand_id
1 'polypeptide(L)'
;MNNDALKISNLYDLNETIAAKVFEDCTYPWEVLAKIGDFIVELGNALPEDEYEKRGENIWVHRTANVFPSAYIAGPAIIGKDAEVR
;
A
#
# COMPACT_ATOMS: atom_id res chain seq x y z
N MET A 1 28.41 10.87 -1.31
CA MET A 1 27.82 9.89 -2.24
C MET A 1 26.79 10.62 -3.09
N ASN A 2 26.81 10.43 -4.41
CA ASN A 2 25.75 10.94 -5.26
C ASN A 2 24.56 9.97 -5.17
N ASN A 3 23.39 10.45 -4.75
CA ASN A 3 22.17 9.66 -4.62
C ASN A 3 21.21 9.84 -5.80
N ASP A 4 21.61 10.51 -6.88
CA ASP A 4 20.75 10.75 -8.06
C ASP A 4 20.16 9.45 -8.63
N ALA A 5 20.92 8.35 -8.63
CA ALA A 5 20.43 7.04 -9.08
C ALA A 5 19.31 6.45 -8.20
N LEU A 6 19.13 6.98 -6.98
CA LEU A 6 18.14 6.50 -6.01
C LEU A 6 16.84 7.31 -6.00
N LYS A 7 16.68 8.27 -6.93
CA LYS A 7 15.42 9.00 -7.09
C LYS A 7 14.29 8.05 -7.48
N ILE A 8 13.07 8.37 -7.04
CA ILE A 8 11.87 7.57 -7.34
C ILE A 8 11.72 7.33 -8.84
N SER A 9 11.92 8.37 -9.66
CA SER A 9 11.82 8.31 -11.13
C SER A 9 12.77 7.31 -11.79
N ASN A 10 13.84 6.91 -11.09
CA ASN A 10 14.84 5.98 -11.61
C ASN A 10 14.61 4.54 -11.10
N LEU A 11 13.82 4.37 -10.03
CA LEU A 11 13.65 3.09 -9.34
C LEU A 11 12.25 2.49 -9.53
N TYR A 12 11.21 3.32 -9.60
CA TYR A 12 9.82 2.86 -9.58
C TYR A 12 9.05 3.33 -10.81
N ASP A 13 8.18 2.45 -11.30
CA ASP A 13 7.07 2.83 -12.16
C ASP A 13 5.82 3.05 -11.29
N LEU A 14 5.40 4.31 -11.17
CA LEU A 14 4.25 4.67 -10.34
C LEU A 14 2.90 4.36 -11.00
N ASN A 15 2.88 3.93 -12.27
CA ASN A 15 1.64 3.52 -12.94
C ASN A 15 1.17 2.13 -12.53
N GLU A 16 2.08 1.31 -12.00
CA GLU A 16 1.82 -0.08 -11.58
C GLU A 16 1.46 -0.16 -10.09
N THR A 17 1.00 0.93 -9.48
CA THR A 17 0.63 0.96 -8.05
C THR A 17 -0.56 1.87 -7.77
N ILE A 18 -1.49 1.36 -6.94
CA ILE A 18 -2.58 2.16 -6.36
C ILE A 18 -2.07 3.19 -5.33
N ALA A 19 -0.82 3.04 -4.88
CA ALA A 19 -0.21 3.91 -3.88
C ALA A 19 0.49 5.13 -4.47
N ALA A 20 0.41 5.39 -5.79
CA ALA A 20 1.19 6.43 -6.48
C ALA A 20 1.17 7.79 -5.76
N LYS A 21 0.00 8.20 -5.26
CA LYS A 21 -0.23 9.45 -4.52
C LYS A 21 0.67 9.61 -3.29
N VAL A 22 1.09 8.52 -2.63
CA VAL A 22 2.00 8.61 -1.47
C VAL A 22 3.38 9.15 -1.86
N PHE A 23 3.77 9.01 -3.13
CA PHE A 23 5.06 9.49 -3.63
C PHE A 23 5.00 10.93 -4.16
N GLU A 24 3.84 11.58 -4.15
CA GLU A 24 3.73 13.00 -4.46
C GLU A 24 4.65 13.80 -3.52
N ASP A 25 5.34 14.79 -4.10
CA ASP A 25 6.34 15.62 -3.43
C ASP A 25 7.54 14.88 -2.80
N CYS A 26 7.73 13.59 -3.12
CA CYS A 26 8.95 12.86 -2.76
C CYS A 26 9.97 12.88 -3.90
N THR A 27 11.23 13.11 -3.53
CA THR A 27 12.40 12.89 -4.41
C THR A 27 12.93 11.48 -4.25
N TYR A 28 12.95 10.96 -3.02
CA TYR A 28 13.55 9.68 -2.68
C TYR A 28 12.53 8.72 -2.04
N PRO A 29 12.62 7.40 -2.29
CA PRO A 29 11.66 6.42 -1.79
C PRO A 29 11.41 6.48 -0.27
N TRP A 30 12.46 6.66 0.53
CA TRP A 30 12.37 6.61 2.00
C TRP A 30 11.64 7.81 2.60
N GLU A 31 11.47 8.92 1.87
CA GLU A 31 10.70 10.08 2.34
C GLU A 31 9.22 9.71 2.57
N VAL A 32 8.75 8.64 1.93
CA VAL A 32 7.40 8.09 2.12
C VAL A 32 7.16 7.56 3.53
N LEU A 33 8.22 7.12 4.24
CA LEU A 33 8.08 6.39 5.51
C LEU A 33 7.41 7.24 6.60
N ALA A 34 7.57 8.55 6.54
CA ALA A 34 6.94 9.47 7.49
C ALA A 34 5.42 9.63 7.28
N LYS A 35 4.91 9.31 6.09
CA LYS A 35 3.49 9.51 5.69
C LYS A 35 2.74 8.23 5.35
N ILE A 36 3.44 7.09 5.23
CA ILE A 36 2.85 5.85 4.72
C ILE A 36 1.69 5.32 5.61
N GLY A 37 1.78 5.49 6.93
CA GLY A 37 0.72 5.05 7.85
C GLY A 37 -0.61 5.78 7.61
N ASP A 38 -0.58 7.10 7.67
CA ASP A 38 -1.75 7.96 7.42
C ASP A 38 -2.29 7.75 6.00
N PHE A 39 -1.40 7.59 5.02
CA PHE A 39 -1.77 7.30 3.64
C PHE A 39 -2.54 5.99 3.50
N ILE A 40 -2.11 4.89 4.14
CA ILE A 40 -2.82 3.61 4.07
C ILE A 40 -4.23 3.74 4.67
N VAL A 41 -4.38 4.52 5.74
CA VAL A 41 -5.70 4.79 6.35
C VAL A 41 -6.59 5.60 5.39
N GLU A 42 -6.08 6.69 4.81
CA GLU A 42 -6.81 7.50 3.82
C GLU A 42 -7.23 6.67 2.60
N LEU A 43 -6.26 5.97 1.99
CA LEU A 43 -6.50 5.12 0.82
C LEU A 43 -7.51 4.03 1.14
N GLY A 44 -7.34 3.34 2.27
CA GLY A 44 -8.23 2.27 2.71
C GLY A 44 -9.68 2.74 2.84
N ASN A 45 -9.92 3.92 3.42
CA ASN A 45 -11.26 4.49 3.56
C ASN A 45 -11.91 4.92 2.23
N ALA A 46 -11.12 5.06 1.17
CA ALA A 46 -11.60 5.39 -0.18
C ALA A 46 -11.80 4.14 -1.07
N LEU A 47 -11.48 2.94 -0.58
CA LEU A 47 -11.60 1.71 -1.37
C LEU A 47 -13.08 1.32 -1.57
N PRO A 48 -13.42 0.77 -2.75
CA PRO A 48 -14.77 0.26 -3.03
C PRO A 48 -15.10 -0.94 -2.14
N GLU A 49 -16.15 -0.82 -1.31
CA GLU A 49 -16.58 -1.89 -0.38
C GLU A 49 -17.12 -3.15 -1.09
N ASP A 50 -17.52 -3.04 -2.36
CA ASP A 50 -17.91 -4.17 -3.19
C ASP A 50 -16.71 -5.00 -3.65
N GLU A 51 -15.52 -4.41 -3.77
CA GLU A 51 -14.27 -5.11 -4.12
C GLU A 51 -13.41 -5.46 -2.90
N TYR A 52 -13.45 -4.65 -1.83
CA TYR A 52 -12.63 -4.81 -0.63
C TYR A 52 -13.48 -5.07 0.61
N GLU A 53 -13.01 -5.99 1.45
CA GLU A 53 -13.56 -6.30 2.76
C GLU A 53 -12.70 -5.65 3.86
N LYS A 54 -13.34 -4.92 4.78
CA LYS A 54 -12.68 -4.41 5.98
C LYS A 54 -12.67 -5.48 7.07
N ARG A 55 -11.50 -6.10 7.34
CA ARG A 55 -11.35 -7.21 8.28
C ARG A 55 -10.94 -6.81 9.70
N GLY A 56 -10.65 -5.53 9.92
CA GLY A 56 -10.23 -5.01 11.22
C GLY A 56 -10.01 -3.52 11.21
N GLU A 57 -9.37 -3.00 12.25
CA GLU A 57 -9.01 -1.60 12.34
C GLU A 57 -7.97 -1.24 11.27
N ASN A 58 -8.42 -0.51 10.25
CA ASN A 58 -7.62 -0.09 9.10
C ASN A 58 -6.95 -1.25 8.32
N ILE A 59 -7.62 -2.41 8.29
CA ILE A 59 -7.18 -3.57 7.50
C ILE A 59 -8.21 -3.83 6.39
N TRP A 60 -7.77 -3.73 5.15
CA TRP A 60 -8.59 -3.94 3.96
C TRP A 60 -8.02 -5.09 3.12
N VAL A 61 -8.89 -5.96 2.63
CA VAL A 61 -8.50 -7.14 1.85
C VAL A 61 -9.38 -7.22 0.62
N HIS A 62 -8.79 -7.21 -0.57
CA HIS A 62 -9.54 -7.44 -1.81
C HIS A 62 -10.21 -8.81 -1.75
N ARG A 63 -11.46 -8.91 -2.19
CA ARG A 63 -12.27 -10.13 -2.04
C ARG A 63 -11.72 -11.34 -2.78
N THR A 64 -10.87 -11.14 -3.79
CA THR A 64 -10.17 -12.23 -4.51
C THR A 64 -8.85 -12.63 -3.87
N ALA A 65 -8.35 -11.88 -2.88
CA ALA A 65 -7.13 -12.25 -2.17
C ALA A 65 -7.38 -13.47 -1.28
N ASN A 66 -6.44 -14.41 -1.30
CA ASN A 66 -6.45 -15.57 -0.43
C ASN A 66 -5.53 -15.32 0.76
N VAL A 67 -6.13 -15.15 1.93
CA VAL A 67 -5.42 -14.94 3.19
C VAL A 67 -5.63 -16.16 4.06
N PHE A 68 -4.55 -16.89 4.33
CA PHE A 68 -4.60 -18.10 5.16
C PHE A 68 -5.03 -17.76 6.59
N PRO A 69 -5.86 -18.60 7.25
CA PRO A 69 -6.34 -18.33 8.60
C PRO A 69 -5.23 -18.16 9.66
N SER A 70 -4.04 -18.68 9.42
CA SER A 70 -2.87 -18.53 10.28
C SER A 70 -2.14 -17.20 10.14
N ALA A 71 -2.43 -16.41 9.10
CA ALA A 71 -1.76 -15.14 8.85
C ALA A 71 -2.26 -14.07 9.82
N TYR A 72 -1.34 -13.52 10.62
CA TYR A 72 -1.60 -12.34 11.41
C TYR A 72 -1.30 -11.08 10.58
N ILE A 73 -2.29 -10.21 10.43
CA ILE A 73 -2.16 -8.93 9.72
C ILE A 73 -2.30 -7.80 10.75
N ALA A 74 -1.22 -7.05 10.96
CA ALA A 74 -1.24 -5.83 11.76
C ALA A 74 -1.63 -4.65 10.87
N GLY A 75 -2.63 -3.87 11.30
CA GLY A 75 -3.03 -2.64 10.62
C GLY A 75 -2.08 -1.46 10.92
N PRO A 76 -2.09 -0.40 10.08
CA PRO A 76 -2.89 -0.28 8.86
C PRO A 76 -2.31 -1.10 7.70
N ALA A 77 -3.16 -1.80 6.95
CA ALA A 77 -2.73 -2.65 5.85
C ALA A 77 -3.80 -2.77 4.75
N ILE A 78 -3.37 -2.89 3.49
CA ILE A 78 -4.22 -3.18 2.34
C ILE A 78 -3.63 -4.40 1.62
N ILE A 79 -4.43 -5.45 1.47
CA ILE A 79 -4.08 -6.65 0.69
C ILE A 79 -4.77 -6.54 -0.67
N GLY A 80 -3.95 -6.44 -1.71
CA GLY A 80 -4.41 -6.20 -3.08
C GLY A 80 -5.06 -7.41 -3.75
N LYS A 81 -5.62 -7.17 -4.93
CA LYS A 81 -6.26 -8.17 -5.77
C LYS A 81 -5.35 -9.37 -6.04
N ASP A 82 -5.92 -10.57 -5.94
CA ASP A 82 -5.29 -11.87 -6.24
C ASP A 82 -4.01 -12.17 -5.41
N ALA A 83 -3.82 -11.46 -4.29
CA ALA A 83 -2.70 -11.70 -3.39
C ALA A 83 -2.87 -13.02 -2.62
N GLU A 84 -1.77 -13.75 -2.43
CA GLU A 84 -1.69 -14.96 -1.63
C GLU A 84 -0.86 -14.68 -0.36
N VAL A 85 -1.52 -14.63 0.80
CA VAL A 85 -0.89 -14.41 2.11
C VAL A 85 -0.93 -15.73 2.89
N ARG A 86 0.23 -16.35 3.12
CA ARG A 86 0.38 -17.70 3.68
C ARG A 86 1.42 -17.74 4.79
#